data_AF-S2E318-F1
#
_entry.id   AF-S2E318-F1
#
_cell.length_a   1.000
_cell.length_b   1.000
_cell.length_c   1.000
_cell.angle_alpha   90.00
_cell.angle_beta   90.00
_cell.angle_gamma   90.00
#
_symmetry.space_group_name_H-M   'P 1'
#
loop_
_entity.id
_entity.type
_entity.pdbx_description
1 polymer ?
#
loop_
_entity_poly.entity_id
_entity_poly.type
_entity_poly.pdbx_seq_one_letter_code
_entity_poly.pdbx_strand_id
1 'polypeptide(L)'
;MREKINTSVQSASLIIVIAGLAWVVWSNEPTVPEMLSALIILMVILEGLSLYLISRVYPESHTTFKSGMIASLLILLGIKMMLPDMFVSLTITVFAINFLYNFYTNNKRRKGGFKQKRKKKYRL
;
A
#
# COMPACT_ATOMS: atom_id res chain seq x y z
N MET A 1 -19.94 5.12 2.30
CA MET A 1 -19.63 3.67 2.42
C MET A 1 -18.26 3.31 1.84
N ARG A 2 -17.94 3.67 0.58
CA ARG A 2 -16.62 3.42 -0.04
C ARG A 2 -15.41 3.92 0.78
N GLU A 3 -15.60 4.96 1.58
CA GLU A 3 -14.58 5.56 2.45
C GLU A 3 -14.27 4.75 3.71
N LYS A 4 -15.30 4.15 4.34
CA LYS A 4 -15.11 3.22 5.46
C LYS A 4 -14.34 1.99 4.95
N ILE A 5 -14.71 1.50 3.76
CA ILE A 5 -14.04 0.36 3.10
C ILE A 5 -12.55 0.65 2.86
N ASN A 6 -12.17 1.81 2.32
CA ASN A 6 -10.74 2.11 2.10
C ASN A 6 -9.93 2.17 3.41
N THR A 7 -10.51 2.78 4.45
CA THR A 7 -9.88 2.83 5.77
C THR A 7 -9.77 1.44 6.39
N SER A 8 -10.81 0.63 6.26
CA SER A 8 -10.82 -0.77 6.71
C SER A 8 -9.83 -1.63 5.94
N VAL A 9 -9.68 -1.43 4.63
CA VAL A 9 -8.68 -2.12 3.78
C VAL A 9 -7.26 -1.74 4.22
N GLN A 10 -7.02 -0.47 4.54
CA GLN A 10 -5.72 -0.02 5.07
C GLN A 10 -5.43 -0.59 6.46
N SER A 11 -6.38 -0.55 7.39
CA SER A 11 -6.21 -1.17 8.71
C SER A 11 -6.02 -2.69 8.61
N ALA A 12 -6.74 -3.36 7.71
CA ALA A 12 -6.58 -4.78 7.43
C ALA A 12 -5.19 -5.09 6.84
N SER A 13 -4.68 -4.26 5.92
CA SER A 13 -3.34 -4.45 5.36
C SER A 13 -2.24 -4.39 6.43
N LEU A 14 -2.37 -3.49 7.42
CA LEU A 14 -1.44 -3.42 8.56
C LEU A 14 -1.52 -4.68 9.43
N ILE A 15 -2.75 -5.09 9.77
CA ILE A 15 -2.99 -6.29 10.59
C ILE A 15 -2.41 -7.52 9.90
N ILE A 16 -2.55 -7.63 8.57
CA ILE A 16 -2.03 -8.76 7.81
C ILE A 16 -0.49 -8.76 7.78
N VAL A 17 0.15 -7.59 7.64
CA VAL A 17 1.62 -7.52 7.74
C VAL A 17 2.11 -7.94 9.14
N ILE A 18 1.44 -7.47 10.20
CA ILE A 18 1.78 -7.85 11.58
C ILE A 18 1.52 -9.34 11.85
N ALA A 19 0.40 -9.88 11.34
CA ALA A 19 0.05 -11.29 11.46
C ALA A 19 1.04 -12.18 10.66
N GLY A 20 1.48 -11.74 9.48
CA GLY A 20 2.51 -12.41 8.71
C GLY A 20 3.84 -12.47 9.46
N LEU A 21 4.26 -11.35 10.06
CA LEU A 21 5.46 -11.29 10.89
C LEU A 21 5.35 -12.23 12.12
N ALA A 22 4.20 -12.23 12.79
CA ALA A 22 3.95 -13.13 13.92
C ALA A 22 3.95 -14.61 13.49
N TRP A 23 3.43 -14.92 12.31
CA TRP A 23 3.44 -16.28 11.74
C TRP A 23 4.84 -16.79 11.48
N VAL A 24 5.76 -15.95 10.96
CA VAL A 24 7.16 -16.38 10.72
C VAL A 24 7.90 -16.66 12.02
N VAL A 25 7.67 -15.88 13.08
CA VAL A 25 8.28 -16.12 14.38
C VAL A 25 7.79 -17.44 14.99
N TRP A 26 6.55 -17.86 14.70
CA TRP A 26 5.94 -19.04 15.34
C TRP A 26 5.99 -20.33 14.51
N SER A 27 6.03 -20.24 13.18
CA SER A 27 5.85 -21.41 12.30
C SER A 27 7.14 -22.09 11.86
N ASN A 28 8.32 -21.51 12.11
CA ASN A 28 9.65 -22.03 11.72
C ASN A 28 9.87 -22.36 10.23
N GLU A 29 8.85 -22.36 9.37
CA GLU A 29 8.91 -22.95 8.01
C GLU A 29 8.73 -22.01 6.82
N PRO A 30 8.33 -20.73 6.93
CA PRO A 30 8.65 -19.75 5.91
C PRO A 30 9.94 -19.03 6.27
N THR A 31 10.93 -19.04 5.37
CA THR A 31 12.05 -18.11 5.51
C THR A 31 11.54 -16.66 5.38
N VAL A 32 12.15 -15.72 6.10
CA VAL A 32 11.75 -14.29 6.07
C VAL A 32 11.56 -13.76 4.64
N PRO A 33 12.45 -14.06 3.66
CA PRO A 33 12.28 -13.61 2.28
C PRO A 33 11.05 -14.18 1.56
N GLU A 34 10.66 -15.42 1.84
CA GLU A 34 9.49 -16.05 1.24
C GLU A 34 8.19 -15.42 1.75
N MET A 35 8.10 -15.21 3.07
CA MET A 35 6.98 -14.48 3.66
C MET A 35 6.88 -13.06 3.09
N LEU A 36 7.99 -12.33 3.01
CA LEU A 36 8.00 -10.99 2.44
C LEU A 36 7.57 -10.98 0.97
N SER A 37 7.95 -11.99 0.19
CA SER A 37 7.50 -12.14 -1.20
C SER A 37 5.98 -12.30 -1.29
N ALA A 38 5.40 -13.16 -0.44
CA ALA A 38 3.94 -13.35 -0.38
C ALA A 38 3.22 -12.06 0.07
N LEU A 39 3.76 -11.34 1.05
CA LEU A 39 3.23 -10.06 1.52
C LEU A 39 3.30 -8.98 0.43
N ILE A 40 4.35 -8.94 -0.37
CA ILE A 40 4.47 -8.02 -1.52
C ILE A 40 3.32 -8.29 -2.51
N ILE A 41 3.12 -9.55 -2.90
CA ILE A 41 2.05 -9.93 -3.85
C ILE A 41 0.68 -9.52 -3.31
N LEU A 42 0.41 -9.82 -2.03
CA LEU A 42 -0.83 -9.43 -1.38
C LEU A 42 -1.01 -7.91 -1.35
N MET A 43 0.05 -7.17 -1.02
CA MET A 43 0.03 -5.70 -1.01
C MET A 43 -0.23 -5.10 -2.39
N VAL A 44 0.34 -5.67 -3.46
CA VAL A 44 0.04 -5.24 -4.84
C VAL A 44 -1.45 -5.39 -5.15
N ILE A 45 -2.06 -6.51 -4.76
CA ILE A 45 -3.51 -6.74 -4.95
C ILE A 45 -4.33 -5.73 -4.15
N LEU A 46 -3.99 -5.51 -2.88
CA LEU A 46 -4.70 -4.57 -2.01
C LEU A 46 -4.57 -3.11 -2.49
N GLU A 47 -3.36 -2.69 -2.89
CA GLU A 47 -3.13 -1.36 -3.45
C GLU A 47 -3.82 -1.18 -4.80
N GLY A 48 -3.85 -2.21 -5.64
CA GLY A 48 -4.59 -2.22 -6.91
C GLY A 48 -6.10 -2.08 -6.71
N LEU A 49 -6.67 -2.86 -5.79
CA LEU A 49 -8.09 -2.75 -5.42
C LEU A 49 -8.40 -1.38 -4.83
N SER A 50 -7.53 -0.87 -3.97
CA SER A 50 -7.66 0.47 -3.40
C SER A 50 -7.65 1.51 -4.53
N LEU A 51 -6.65 1.51 -5.40
CA LEU A 51 -6.55 2.44 -6.53
C LEU A 51 -7.80 2.39 -7.41
N TYR A 52 -8.29 1.20 -7.75
CA TYR A 52 -9.52 1.03 -8.52
C TYR A 52 -10.73 1.68 -7.83
N LEU A 53 -10.90 1.45 -6.52
CA LEU A 53 -12.02 1.97 -5.73
C LEU A 53 -11.97 3.49 -5.52
N ILE A 54 -10.78 4.07 -5.32
CA ILE A 54 -10.62 5.49 -4.97
C ILE A 54 -10.09 6.40 -6.09
N SER A 55 -9.81 5.87 -7.28
CA SER A 55 -9.42 6.61 -8.49
C SER A 55 -10.32 7.82 -8.82
N ARG A 56 -11.63 7.71 -8.57
CA ARG A 56 -12.61 8.78 -8.87
C ARG A 56 -12.85 9.78 -7.74
N VAL A 57 -12.27 9.54 -6.56
CA VAL A 57 -12.59 10.30 -5.33
C VAL A 57 -11.37 11.06 -4.81
N TYR A 58 -10.18 10.51 -5.02
CA TYR A 58 -8.93 11.09 -4.56
C TYR A 58 -8.26 11.94 -5.65
N PRO A 59 -7.47 12.97 -5.27
CA PRO A 59 -6.71 13.77 -6.22
C PRO A 59 -5.64 12.93 -6.94
N GLU A 60 -5.22 13.41 -8.13
CA GLU A 60 -4.24 12.72 -8.98
C GLU A 60 -2.92 12.41 -8.25
N SER A 61 -2.48 13.29 -7.35
CA SER A 61 -1.28 13.05 -6.54
C SER A 61 -1.35 11.77 -5.69
N HIS A 62 -2.55 11.34 -5.30
CA HIS A 62 -2.73 10.10 -4.54
C HIS A 62 -2.75 8.87 -5.43
N THR A 63 -3.37 8.97 -6.60
CA THR A 63 -3.37 7.88 -7.57
C THR A 63 -1.97 7.65 -8.11
N THR A 64 -1.19 8.71 -8.39
CA THR A 64 0.21 8.62 -8.83
C THR A 64 1.10 8.02 -7.76
N PHE A 65 0.91 8.38 -6.49
CA PHE A 65 1.66 7.76 -5.40
C PHE A 65 1.34 6.26 -5.29
N LYS A 66 0.05 5.87 -5.31
CA LYS A 66 -0.34 4.45 -5.27
C LYS A 66 0.20 3.65 -6.45
N SER A 67 0.16 4.20 -7.67
CA SER A 67 0.76 3.52 -8.83
C SER A 67 2.29 3.38 -8.67
N GLY A 68 2.96 4.40 -8.13
CA GLY A 68 4.38 4.34 -7.79
C GLY A 68 4.69 3.27 -6.73
N MET A 69 3.83 3.13 -5.71
CA MET A 69 3.98 2.08 -4.69
C MET A 69 3.74 0.68 -5.25
N ILE A 70 2.79 0.50 -6.15
CA ILE A 70 2.61 -0.79 -6.84
C ILE A 70 3.86 -1.12 -7.67
N ALA A 71 4.40 -0.14 -8.40
CA ALA A 71 5.63 -0.34 -9.17
C ALA A 71 6.82 -0.69 -8.28
N SER A 72 7.02 -0.01 -7.15
CA SER A 72 8.12 -0.31 -6.22
C SER A 72 8.00 -1.70 -5.60
N LEU A 73 6.78 -2.13 -5.26
CA LEU A 73 6.49 -3.48 -4.78
C LEU A 73 6.85 -4.55 -5.83
N LEU A 74 6.53 -4.32 -7.10
CA LEU A 74 6.90 -5.25 -8.19
C LEU A 74 8.42 -5.26 -8.44
N ILE A 75 9.08 -4.10 -8.35
CA ILE A 75 10.55 -4.00 -8.48
C ILE A 75 11.25 -4.80 -7.37
N LEU A 76 10.73 -4.80 -6.14
CA LEU A 76 11.29 -5.60 -5.04
C LEU A 76 11.33 -7.10 -5.36
N LEU A 77 10.36 -7.63 -6.11
CA LEU A 77 10.39 -9.03 -6.56
C LEU A 77 11.57 -9.30 -7.50
N GLY A 78 11.94 -8.34 -8.36
CA GLY A 78 13.15 -8.41 -9.18
C GLY A 78 14.42 -8.29 -8.34
N ILE A 79 14.44 -7.37 -7.37
CA ILE A 79 15.58 -7.17 -6.44
C ILE A 79 15.88 -8.45 -5.65
N LYS A 80 14.88 -9.24 -5.29
CA LYS A 80 15.09 -10.55 -4.63
C LYS A 80 16.07 -11.44 -5.40
N MET A 81 16.03 -11.42 -6.74
CA MET A 81 16.90 -12.24 -7.58
C MET A 81 18.27 -11.57 -7.85
N MET A 82 18.31 -10.24 -7.95
CA MET A 82 19.53 -9.50 -8.32
C MET A 82 20.39 -9.10 -7.11
N LEU A 83 19.77 -8.81 -5.96
CA LEU A 83 20.40 -8.31 -4.73
C LEU A 83 19.67 -8.88 -3.49
N PRO A 84 19.76 -10.21 -3.23
CA PRO A 84 19.01 -10.87 -2.16
C PRO A 84 19.31 -10.33 -0.77
N ASP A 85 20.55 -9.91 -0.51
CA ASP A 85 20.98 -9.38 0.80
C ASP A 85 20.27 -8.07 1.17
N MET A 86 19.87 -7.28 0.16
CA MET A 86 19.15 -6.01 0.37
C MET A 86 17.64 -6.18 0.38
N PHE A 87 17.13 -7.33 -0.06
CA PHE A 87 15.70 -7.55 -0.27
C PHE A 87 14.88 -7.31 1.00
N VAL A 88 15.31 -7.85 2.13
CA VAL A 88 14.58 -7.74 3.41
C VAL A 88 14.49 -6.27 3.85
N SER A 89 15.64 -5.59 3.93
CA SER A 89 15.72 -4.19 4.38
C SER A 89 14.93 -3.24 3.48
N LEU A 90 15.03 -3.41 2.15
CA LEU A 90 14.29 -2.58 1.19
C LEU A 90 12.79 -2.86 1.25
N THR A 91 12.37 -4.11 1.42
CA THR A 91 10.94 -4.46 1.53
C THR A 91 10.31 -3.84 2.77
N ILE A 92 10.99 -3.94 3.92
CA ILE A 92 10.54 -3.31 5.17
C ILE A 92 10.41 -1.79 4.99
N THR A 93 11.40 -1.17 4.33
CA THR A 93 11.39 0.27 4.06
C THR A 93 10.18 0.67 3.20
N VAL A 94 9.92 -0.05 2.11
CA VAL A 94 8.77 0.21 1.23
C VAL A 94 7.44 0.02 1.98
N PHE A 95 7.32 -1.01 2.82
CA PHE A 95 6.13 -1.21 3.65
C PHE A 95 5.93 -0.06 4.64
N ALA A 96 6.99 0.40 5.30
CA ALA A 96 6.93 1.52 6.23
C ALA A 96 6.50 2.82 5.52
N ILE A 97 7.05 3.09 4.34
CA ILE A 97 6.65 4.24 3.51
C ILE A 97 5.18 4.13 3.12
N ASN A 98 4.71 2.94 2.71
CA ASN A 98 3.31 2.73 2.37
C ASN A 98 2.40 3.06 3.55
N PHE A 99 2.75 2.53 4.73
CA PHE A 99 1.97 2.73 5.93
C PHE A 99 1.94 4.21 6.35
N LEU A 100 3.10 4.88 6.36
CA LEU A 100 3.21 6.29 6.71
C LEU A 100 2.36 7.15 5.77
N TYR A 101 2.43 6.87 4.46
CA TYR A 101 1.63 7.60 3.48
C TYR A 101 0.13 7.37 3.65
N ASN A 102 -0.29 6.12 3.86
CA ASN A 102 -1.68 5.77 4.12
C ASN A 102 -2.20 6.45 5.40
N PHE A 103 -1.39 6.50 6.47
CA PHE A 103 -1.72 7.22 7.69
C PHE A 103 -1.84 8.73 7.48
N TYR A 104 -0.87 9.33 6.78
CA TYR A 104 -0.87 10.77 6.46
C TYR A 104 -2.10 11.16 5.64
N THR A 105 -2.39 10.43 4.58
CA THR A 105 -3.53 10.72 3.69
C THR A 105 -4.86 10.56 4.41
N ASN A 106 -5.00 9.56 5.28
CA ASN A 106 -6.20 9.38 6.09
C ASN A 106 -6.40 10.55 7.07
N ASN A 107 -5.35 10.97 7.79
CA ASN A 107 -5.42 12.12 8.71
C ASN A 107 -5.72 13.45 7.99
N LYS A 108 -5.05 13.71 6.86
CA LYS A 108 -5.29 14.92 6.06
C LYS A 108 -6.71 14.96 5.49
N ARG A 109 -7.29 13.79 5.18
CA ARG A 109 -8.66 13.67 4.68
C ARG A 109 -9.71 13.81 5.78
N ARG A 110 -9.47 13.27 6.99
CA ARG A 110 -10.32 13.54 8.17
C ARG A 110 -10.42 15.03 8.50
N LYS A 111 -9.34 15.78 8.25
CA LYS A 111 -9.30 17.25 8.36
C LYS A 111 -9.88 18.00 7.14
N GLY A 112 -10.50 17.30 6.17
CA GLY A 112 -11.20 17.91 5.04
C GLY A 112 -10.35 18.39 3.87
N GLY A 113 -9.01 18.31 3.96
CA GLY A 113 -8.08 18.86 2.96
C GLY A 113 -7.86 18.00 1.71
N PHE A 114 -8.51 16.85 1.60
CA PHE A 114 -8.27 15.84 0.55
C PHE A 114 -9.55 15.54 -0.26
N LYS A 115 -10.26 16.60 -0.67
CA LYS A 115 -11.37 16.51 -1.63
C LYS A 115 -10.89 16.99 -2.99
N GLN A 116 -11.11 16.19 -4.03
CA GLN A 116 -10.87 16.61 -5.41
C GLN A 116 -11.69 17.89 -5.67
N LYS A 117 -11.03 18.98 -6.08
CA LYS A 117 -11.75 20.19 -6.50
C LYS A 117 -12.61 19.80 -7.70
N ARG A 118 -13.95 19.81 -7.55
CA ARG A 118 -14.87 19.62 -8.68
C ARG A 118 -14.48 20.64 -9.73
N LYS A 119 -13.99 20.19 -10.90
CA LYS A 119 -13.83 21.07 -12.06
C LYS A 119 -15.21 21.68 -12.33
N LYS A 120 -15.36 23.00 -12.15
CA LYS A 120 -16.55 23.72 -12.61
C LYS A 120 -16.62 23.45 -14.11
N LYS A 121 -17.61 22.67 -14.53
CA LYS A 121 -17.94 22.52 -15.94
C LYS A 121 -18.44 23.90 -16.35
N TYR A 122 -17.57 24.71 -16.96
CA TYR A 122 -18.01 25.94 -17.60
C TYR A 122 -19.04 25.51 -18.65
N ARG A 123 -20.31 25.80 -18.37
CA ARG A 123 -21.37 25.75 -19.39
C ARG A 123 -21.08 26.93 -20.30
N LEU A 124 -20.49 26.63 -21.46
CA LEU A 124 -20.67 27.44 -22.65
C LEU A 124 -22.12 27.28 -23.12
#